data_AF-A0A972TVD2-F1
#
_entry.id   AF-A0A972TVD2-F1
#
_cell.length_a   1.000
_cell.length_b   1.000
_cell.length_c   1.000
_cell.angle_alpha   90.00
_cell.angle_beta   90.00
_cell.angle_gamma   90.00
#
_symmetry.space_group_name_H-M   'P 1'
#
loop_
_entity.id
_entity.type
_entity.pdbx_description
1 polymer ?
#
loop_
_entity_poly.entity_id
_entity_poly.type
_entity_poly.pdbx_seq_one_letter_code
_entity_poly.pdbx_strand_id
1 'polypeptide(L)'
;MEDKACITKQPKGLSIFERYLSVWVILCIVMGILLGKLAPKAATFLDGLAIYVNEAPVVSIPIAICLFFMMYPIMVKIDFAEVLHAGKNFKPVSLTLFVNWVIKPFTMYAIALVFLGVLFKTFIGAEALDYIKMPLGLDLPVGAEHGAGTVVLVEGVKMLAVPLWRSYLAGCILLGIAPCTAMVLVWGYLAKGNDGHTLVMVAINSLAMLFLYGPLGGFLLGIGRLPVPWKALLLSIGIYVALPLVAGFISRKLIVVKKGLEWFNTKFMHILTPVTITALLVTLVLLFSFKGEVILSNPLTILWIAIPLFIQTNLIFWITYGLARVLKLSYQDAAPSAMIGASNHFEVAIATSVMLFGLSSGAALATVIGVLIEVPVMLMLVRICLRTQGWFNPNR
;
A
#
# COMPACT_ATOMS: atom_id res chain seq x y z
N MET A 1 -40.85 -6.08 -20.46
CA MET A 1 -40.37 -6.43 -19.11
C MET A 1 -39.14 -5.58 -18.86
N GLU A 2 -39.32 -4.52 -18.08
CA GLU A 2 -38.38 -3.42 -17.91
C GLU A 2 -37.21 -3.79 -16.99
N ASP A 3 -35.99 -3.46 -17.44
CA ASP A 3 -34.77 -3.37 -16.66
C ASP A 3 -34.95 -2.36 -15.51
N LYS A 4 -35.10 -2.85 -14.27
CA LYS A 4 -34.97 -2.04 -13.05
C LYS A 4 -33.96 -2.69 -12.11
N ALA A 5 -32.69 -2.42 -12.37
CA ALA A 5 -31.61 -2.55 -11.39
C ALA A 5 -30.56 -1.44 -11.57
N CYS A 6 -31.01 -0.20 -11.81
CA CYS A 6 -30.15 0.96 -11.64
C CYS A 6 -30.19 1.35 -10.15
N ILE A 7 -29.21 0.88 -9.36
CA ILE A 7 -29.01 1.39 -8.00
C ILE A 7 -28.52 2.83 -8.15
N THR A 8 -29.44 3.78 -8.05
CA THR A 8 -29.14 5.20 -7.82
C THR A 8 -28.56 5.36 -6.42
N LYS A 9 -27.27 5.06 -6.26
CA LYS A 9 -26.50 5.56 -5.12
C LYS A 9 -26.40 7.07 -5.32
N GLN A 10 -27.26 7.83 -4.62
CA GLN A 10 -27.17 9.28 -4.51
C GLN A 10 -25.71 9.68 -4.29
N PRO A 11 -25.18 10.69 -5.02
CA PRO A 11 -23.81 11.15 -4.82
C PRO A 11 -23.76 11.84 -3.46
N LYS A 12 -23.42 11.09 -2.41
CA LYS A 12 -23.01 11.70 -1.14
C LYS A 12 -21.80 12.57 -1.48
N GLY A 13 -21.93 13.88 -1.23
CA GLY A 13 -20.80 14.80 -1.34
C GLY A 13 -19.63 14.31 -0.47
N LEU A 14 -18.40 14.66 -0.86
CA LEU A 14 -17.20 14.32 -0.10
C LEU A 14 -17.40 14.66 1.37
N SER A 15 -17.09 13.70 2.25
CA SER A 15 -17.00 13.98 3.68
C SER A 15 -15.95 15.08 3.90
N ILE A 16 -16.12 15.89 4.96
CA ILE A 16 -15.13 16.91 5.36
C ILE A 16 -13.72 16.29 5.43
N PHE A 17 -13.63 15.04 5.89
CA PHE A 17 -12.40 14.28 5.93
C PHE A 17 -11.75 14.12 4.55
N GLU A 18 -12.51 13.65 3.55
CA GLU A 18 -12.00 13.39 2.20
C GLU A 18 -11.56 14.68 1.51
N ARG A 19 -12.29 15.77 1.75
CA ARG A 19 -11.95 17.10 1.22
C ARG A 19 -10.62 17.63 1.79
N TYR A 20 -10.35 17.40 3.08
CA TYR A 20 -9.15 17.91 3.76
C TYR A 20 -8.09 16.84 4.00
N LEU A 21 -8.14 15.72 3.27
CA LEU A 21 -7.26 14.57 3.49
C LEU A 21 -5.77 14.95 3.48
N SER A 22 -5.33 15.77 2.52
CA SER A 22 -3.94 16.24 2.47
C SER A 22 -3.55 17.05 3.70
N VAL A 23 -4.47 17.86 4.26
CA VAL A 23 -4.22 18.62 5.49
C VAL A 23 -4.09 17.68 6.69
N TRP A 24 -4.98 16.69 6.81
CA TRP A 24 -4.90 15.68 7.86
C TRP A 24 -3.60 14.89 7.80
N VAL A 25 -3.15 14.50 6.60
CA VAL A 25 -1.87 13.81 6.41
C VAL A 25 -0.70 14.70 6.84
N ILE A 26 -0.68 15.98 6.44
CA ILE A 26 0.35 16.95 6.89
C ILE A 26 0.35 17.08 8.41
N LEU A 27 -0.83 17.20 9.03
CA LEU A 27 -0.94 17.25 10.49
C LEU A 27 -0.42 15.97 11.14
N CYS A 28 -0.74 14.79 10.62
CA CYS A 28 -0.21 13.51 11.11
C CYS A 28 1.30 13.40 10.99
N ILE A 29 1.89 13.91 9.90
CA ILE A 29 3.35 13.94 9.72
C ILE A 29 3.98 14.85 10.78
N VAL A 30 3.48 16.08 10.91
CA VAL A 30 4.00 17.05 11.89
C VAL A 30 3.85 16.51 13.31
N MET A 31 2.66 16.00 13.67
CA MET A 31 2.41 15.40 14.98
C MET A 31 3.29 14.17 15.24
N GLY A 32 3.45 13.28 14.24
CA GLY A 32 4.33 12.12 14.34
C GLY A 32 5.76 12.54 14.60
N ILE A 33 6.33 13.41 13.78
CA ILE A 33 7.70 13.91 13.93
C ILE A 33 7.90 14.60 15.30
N LEU A 34 6.93 15.43 15.72
CA LEU A 34 6.99 16.07 17.04
C LEU A 34 6.91 15.05 18.17
N LEU A 35 6.05 14.04 18.07
CA LEU A 35 5.93 12.98 19.08
C LEU A 35 7.24 12.19 19.21
N GLY A 36 7.86 11.82 18.09
CA GLY A 36 9.15 11.13 18.07
C GLY A 36 10.26 11.94 18.75
N LYS A 37 10.25 13.28 18.57
CA LYS A 37 11.25 14.18 19.15
C LYS A 37 11.00 14.55 20.61
N LEU A 38 9.75 14.84 20.98
CA LEU A 38 9.38 15.36 22.30
C LEU A 38 9.13 14.25 23.32
N ALA A 39 8.70 13.07 22.86
CA ALA A 39 8.40 11.92 23.72
C ALA A 39 9.08 10.64 23.19
N PRO A 40 10.42 10.61 23.04
CA PRO A 40 11.13 9.45 22.51
C PRO A 40 10.84 8.17 23.32
N LYS A 41 10.71 8.29 24.66
CA LYS A 41 10.32 7.17 25.54
C LYS A 41 8.96 6.55 25.20
N ALA A 42 7.99 7.36 24.76
CA ALA A 42 6.68 6.85 24.36
C ALA A 42 6.78 6.09 23.03
N ALA A 43 7.58 6.58 22.09
CA ALA A 43 7.87 5.88 20.84
C ALA A 43 8.58 4.54 21.12
N THR A 44 9.62 4.52 21.96
CA THR A 44 10.34 3.28 22.32
C THR A 44 9.43 2.29 23.05
N PHE A 45 8.52 2.75 23.90
CA PHE A 45 7.53 1.88 24.55
C PHE A 45 6.57 1.24 23.54
N LEU A 46 6.04 2.02 22.59
CA LEU A 46 5.13 1.53 21.56
C LEU A 46 5.81 0.57 20.58
N ASP A 47 7.10 0.78 20.28
CA ASP A 47 7.91 -0.15 19.49
C ASP A 47 8.22 -1.43 20.28
N GLY A 48 8.46 -1.32 21.59
CA GLY A 48 8.68 -2.45 22.49
C GLY A 48 7.48 -3.38 22.65
N LEU A 49 6.26 -2.88 22.38
CA LEU A 49 5.03 -3.68 22.26
C LEU A 49 5.01 -4.46 20.94
N ALA A 50 5.93 -5.41 20.80
CA ALA A 50 6.04 -6.29 19.67
C ALA A 50 5.81 -7.76 20.05
N ILE A 51 5.32 -8.54 19.09
CA ILE A 51 5.34 -10.00 19.17
C ILE A 51 6.75 -10.45 18.77
N TYR A 52 7.43 -11.16 19.67
CA TYR A 52 8.78 -11.68 19.43
C TYR A 52 8.70 -13.12 18.94
N VAL A 53 9.52 -13.46 17.95
CA VAL A 53 9.76 -14.85 17.54
C VAL A 53 11.26 -15.06 17.52
N ASN A 54 11.76 -16.01 18.31
CA ASN A 54 13.19 -16.30 18.47
C ASN A 54 14.01 -15.03 18.79
N GLU A 55 13.60 -14.30 19.83
CA GLU A 55 14.23 -13.06 20.33
C GLU A 55 14.19 -11.83 19.41
N ALA A 56 13.70 -11.95 18.17
CA ALA A 56 13.52 -10.82 17.27
C ALA A 56 12.07 -10.29 17.30
N PRO A 57 11.84 -8.96 17.41
CA PRO A 57 10.50 -8.39 17.29
C PRO A 57 10.01 -8.57 15.85
N VAL A 58 8.84 -9.17 15.64
CA VAL A 58 8.31 -9.46 14.30
C VAL A 58 7.17 -8.52 13.95
N VAL A 59 6.20 -8.36 14.86
CA VAL A 59 4.99 -7.57 14.62
C VAL A 59 4.76 -6.57 15.75
N SER A 60 4.76 -5.27 15.45
CA SER A 60 4.33 -4.24 16.41
C SER A 60 2.81 -4.37 16.63
N ILE A 61 2.40 -4.64 17.86
CA ILE A 61 1.01 -4.85 18.24
C ILE A 61 0.16 -3.59 17.95
N PRO A 62 0.59 -2.36 18.33
CA PRO A 62 -0.15 -1.15 18.00
C PRO A 62 -0.37 -0.98 16.50
N ILE A 63 0.68 -1.18 15.68
CA ILE A 63 0.58 -1.07 14.23
C ILE A 63 -0.37 -2.15 13.69
N ALA A 64 -0.27 -3.39 14.17
CA ALA A 64 -1.11 -4.48 13.69
C ALA A 64 -2.59 -4.29 14.00
N ILE A 65 -2.93 -3.79 15.19
CA ILE A 65 -4.30 -3.42 15.54
C ILE A 65 -4.81 -2.31 14.62
N CYS A 66 -4.02 -1.27 14.39
CA CYS A 66 -4.45 -0.17 13.52
C CYS A 66 -4.65 -0.63 12.07
N LEU A 67 -3.73 -1.44 11.53
CA LEU A 67 -3.85 -2.02 10.19
C LEU A 67 -5.08 -2.93 10.08
N PHE A 68 -5.35 -3.75 11.10
CA PHE A 68 -6.55 -4.59 11.14
C PHE A 68 -7.82 -3.74 11.06
N PHE A 69 -7.96 -2.72 11.92
CA PHE A 69 -9.13 -1.84 11.93
C PHE A 69 -9.22 -0.93 10.71
N MET A 70 -8.11 -0.73 9.99
CA MET A 70 -8.11 -0.04 8.73
C MET A 70 -8.63 -0.91 7.58
N MET A 71 -8.19 -2.18 7.49
CA MET A 71 -8.61 -3.08 6.42
C MET A 71 -9.98 -3.72 6.65
N TYR A 72 -10.33 -4.02 7.90
CA TYR A 72 -11.58 -4.70 8.26
C TYR A 72 -12.84 -3.99 7.70
N PRO A 73 -13.04 -2.68 7.87
CA PRO A 73 -14.21 -1.97 7.34
C PRO A 73 -14.38 -2.07 5.82
N ILE A 74 -13.27 -2.05 5.08
CA ILE A 74 -13.27 -2.17 3.62
C ILE A 74 -13.73 -3.57 3.25
N MET A 75 -13.22 -4.60 3.92
CA MET A 75 -13.59 -6.00 3.66
C MET A 75 -15.06 -6.27 3.99
N VAL A 76 -15.61 -5.65 5.04
CA VAL A 76 -17.05 -5.77 5.33
C VAL A 76 -17.89 -5.12 4.21
N LYS A 77 -17.43 -4.01 3.61
CA LYS A 77 -18.15 -3.33 2.52
C LYS A 77 -18.21 -4.15 1.22
N ILE A 78 -17.30 -5.10 1.01
CA ILE A 78 -17.26 -5.92 -0.22
C ILE A 78 -18.49 -6.83 -0.32
N ASP A 79 -19.29 -6.61 -1.35
CA ASP A 79 -20.37 -7.55 -1.72
C ASP A 79 -19.83 -8.60 -2.70
N PHE A 80 -19.67 -9.83 -2.21
CA PHE A 80 -19.17 -10.93 -3.04
C PHE A 80 -20.12 -11.27 -4.20
N ALA A 81 -21.41 -10.98 -4.10
CA ALA A 81 -22.34 -11.16 -5.21
C ALA A 81 -22.08 -10.14 -6.33
N GLU A 82 -21.76 -8.89 -5.98
CA GLU A 82 -21.38 -7.85 -6.96
C GLU A 82 -20.04 -8.17 -7.62
N VAL A 83 -19.08 -8.74 -6.88
CA VAL A 83 -17.79 -9.20 -7.44
C VAL A 83 -18.02 -10.25 -8.54
N LEU A 84 -18.90 -11.22 -8.30
CA LEU A 84 -19.28 -12.23 -9.29
C LEU A 84 -19.99 -11.61 -10.51
N HIS A 85 -20.86 -10.62 -10.28
CA HIS A 85 -21.60 -9.96 -11.37
C HIS A 85 -20.70 -9.08 -12.24
N ALA A 86 -19.69 -8.46 -11.65
CA ALA A 86 -18.83 -7.51 -12.34
C ALA A 86 -17.81 -8.13 -13.29
N GLY A 87 -17.61 -9.45 -13.23
CA GLY A 87 -16.94 -10.21 -14.29
C GLY A 87 -17.57 -10.02 -15.67
N LYS A 88 -18.82 -9.53 -15.75
CA LYS A 88 -19.49 -9.16 -17.01
C LYS A 88 -18.82 -7.99 -17.74
N ASN A 89 -18.16 -7.06 -17.03
CA ASN A 89 -17.38 -5.96 -17.62
C ASN A 89 -15.90 -6.34 -17.71
N PHE A 90 -15.60 -7.37 -18.52
CA PHE A 90 -14.28 -8.00 -18.56
C PHE A 90 -13.14 -7.08 -19.00
N LYS A 91 -13.37 -6.17 -19.97
CA LYS A 91 -12.31 -5.32 -20.54
C LYS A 91 -11.60 -4.42 -19.51
N PRO A 92 -12.30 -3.54 -18.76
CA PRO A 92 -11.64 -2.65 -17.81
C PRO A 92 -11.02 -3.39 -16.62
N VAL A 93 -11.67 -4.46 -16.15
CA VAL A 93 -11.15 -5.33 -15.08
C VAL A 93 -9.85 -6.00 -15.52
N SER A 94 -9.85 -6.64 -16.69
CA SER A 94 -8.68 -7.33 -17.23
C SER A 94 -7.52 -6.38 -17.49
N LEU A 95 -7.79 -5.17 -18.01
CA LEU A 95 -6.76 -4.15 -18.21
C LEU A 95 -6.08 -3.81 -16.88
N THR A 96 -6.88 -3.51 -15.87
CA THR A 96 -6.36 -3.06 -14.58
C THR A 96 -5.58 -4.17 -13.86
N LEU A 97 -6.07 -5.42 -13.90
CA LEU A 97 -5.35 -6.57 -13.36
C LEU A 97 -4.02 -6.82 -14.09
N PHE A 98 -4.03 -6.74 -15.41
CA PHE A 98 -2.81 -6.91 -16.21
C PHE A 98 -1.77 -5.86 -15.85
N VAL A 99 -2.16 -4.59 -15.77
CA VAL A 99 -1.25 -3.54 -15.36
C VAL A 99 -0.74 -3.76 -13.93
N ASN A 100 -1.63 -4.06 -12.97
CA ASN A 100 -1.28 -4.21 -11.56
C ASN A 100 -0.30 -5.35 -11.28
N TRP A 101 -0.47 -6.48 -11.97
CA TRP A 101 0.25 -7.71 -11.64
C TRP A 101 1.35 -8.05 -12.63
N VAL A 102 1.31 -7.53 -13.86
CA VAL A 102 2.28 -7.85 -14.93
C VAL A 102 3.16 -6.67 -15.32
N ILE A 103 2.64 -5.44 -15.32
CA ILE A 103 3.45 -4.26 -15.72
C ILE A 103 4.07 -3.61 -14.48
N LYS A 104 3.23 -3.18 -13.54
CA LYS A 104 3.59 -2.35 -12.40
C LYS A 104 4.72 -2.93 -11.54
N PRO A 105 4.74 -4.21 -11.15
CA PRO A 105 5.80 -4.74 -10.30
C PRO A 105 7.17 -4.70 -10.98
N PHE A 106 7.21 -5.01 -12.27
CA PHE A 106 8.43 -5.11 -13.06
C PHE A 106 8.97 -3.75 -13.46
N THR A 107 8.11 -2.80 -13.84
CA THR A 107 8.54 -1.42 -14.10
C THR A 107 8.98 -0.73 -12.81
N MET A 108 8.32 -1.00 -11.67
CA MET A 108 8.76 -0.50 -10.37
C MET A 108 10.17 -1.01 -10.06
N TYR A 109 10.41 -2.31 -10.21
CA TYR A 109 11.74 -2.90 -10.04
C TYR A 109 12.78 -2.21 -10.94
N ALA A 110 12.49 -2.11 -12.24
CA ALA A 110 13.42 -1.56 -13.22
C ALA A 110 13.75 -0.08 -12.93
N ILE A 111 12.74 0.75 -12.66
CA ILE A 111 12.93 2.17 -12.35
C ILE A 111 13.66 2.33 -11.03
N ALA A 112 13.24 1.63 -9.97
CA ALA A 112 13.91 1.71 -8.69
C ALA A 112 15.37 1.24 -8.78
N LEU A 113 15.67 0.21 -9.59
CA LEU A 113 17.04 -0.26 -9.81
C LEU A 113 17.88 0.79 -10.54
N VAL A 114 17.36 1.38 -11.62
CA VAL A 114 18.08 2.43 -12.38
C VAL A 114 18.37 3.63 -11.49
N PHE A 115 17.37 4.11 -10.75
CA PHE A 115 17.55 5.30 -9.92
C PHE A 115 18.36 5.01 -8.66
N LEU A 116 18.00 4.01 -7.85
CA LEU A 116 18.65 3.77 -6.56
C LEU A 116 19.95 2.98 -6.68
N GLY A 117 20.02 2.03 -7.61
CA GLY A 117 21.18 1.15 -7.80
C GLY A 117 22.23 1.67 -8.78
N VAL A 118 21.90 2.64 -9.64
CA VAL A 118 22.83 3.20 -10.64
C VAL A 118 23.00 4.71 -10.45
N LEU A 119 21.95 5.50 -10.68
CA LEU A 119 22.06 6.97 -10.73
C LEU A 119 22.34 7.60 -9.36
N PHE A 120 21.67 7.11 -8.32
CA PHE A 120 21.73 7.66 -6.97
C PHE A 120 22.62 6.85 -6.03
N LYS A 121 23.23 5.76 -6.50
CA LYS A 121 24.05 4.89 -5.65
C LYS A 121 25.19 5.64 -4.96
N THR A 122 25.88 6.53 -5.68
CA THR A 122 26.96 7.36 -5.14
C THR A 122 26.43 8.40 -4.15
N PHE A 123 25.27 9.00 -4.42
CA PHE A 123 24.65 9.98 -3.53
C PHE A 123 24.04 9.35 -2.27
N ILE A 124 23.60 8.10 -2.32
CA ILE A 124 23.13 7.32 -1.15
C ILE A 124 24.32 6.86 -0.29
N GLY A 125 25.51 6.75 -0.90
CA GLY A 125 26.70 6.16 -0.31
C GLY A 125 26.89 4.74 -0.82
N ALA A 126 27.93 4.52 -1.62
CA ALA A 126 28.20 3.22 -2.25
C ALA A 126 28.47 2.11 -1.21
N GLU A 127 29.08 2.49 -0.08
CA GLU A 127 29.41 1.65 1.06
C GLU A 127 28.41 1.80 2.22
N ALA A 128 27.33 2.58 2.04
CA ALA A 128 26.33 2.73 3.08
C ALA A 128 25.61 1.40 3.29
N LEU A 129 25.55 0.95 4.54
CA LEU A 129 24.91 -0.29 4.94
C LEU A 129 23.62 0.02 5.72
N ASP A 130 22.65 -0.87 5.56
CA ASP A 130 21.46 -0.97 6.38
C ASP A 130 21.52 -2.29 7.16
N TYR A 131 21.15 -2.24 8.44
CA TYR A 131 21.13 -3.41 9.31
C TYR A 131 19.70 -3.90 9.44
N ILE A 132 19.39 -4.96 8.71
CA ILE A 132 18.04 -5.52 8.66
C ILE A 132 17.93 -6.77 9.54
N LYS A 133 16.70 -7.09 9.96
CA LYS A 133 16.41 -8.29 10.74
C LYS A 133 16.81 -9.56 9.99
N MET A 134 17.22 -10.57 10.75
CA MET A 134 17.46 -11.91 10.20
C MET A 134 16.15 -12.52 9.66
N PRO A 135 16.18 -13.16 8.48
CA PRO A 135 15.02 -13.88 7.95
C PRO A 135 14.44 -14.87 8.96
N LEU A 136 13.12 -14.91 9.04
CA LEU A 136 12.40 -15.67 10.06
C LEU A 136 12.68 -17.18 9.96
N GLY A 137 13.26 -17.75 11.01
CA GLY A 137 13.65 -19.15 11.08
C GLY A 137 15.01 -19.48 10.47
N LEU A 138 15.84 -18.47 10.18
CA LEU A 138 17.22 -18.62 9.73
C LEU A 138 18.17 -18.21 10.86
N ASP A 139 19.03 -19.14 11.30
CA ASP A 139 20.09 -18.85 12.27
C ASP A 139 21.44 -19.21 11.64
N LEU A 140 22.15 -18.18 11.16
CA LEU A 140 23.45 -18.32 10.52
C LEU A 140 24.57 -17.84 11.47
N PRO A 141 25.79 -18.37 11.34
CA PRO A 141 26.93 -17.86 12.10
C PRO A 141 27.29 -16.44 11.65
N VAL A 142 27.87 -15.66 12.56
CA VAL A 142 28.41 -14.33 12.25
C VAL A 142 29.49 -14.47 11.16
N GLY A 143 29.44 -13.60 10.16
CA GLY A 143 30.29 -13.66 8.97
C GLY A 143 29.75 -14.50 7.81
N ALA A 144 28.64 -15.23 7.99
CA ALA A 144 27.99 -15.90 6.87
C ALA A 144 27.34 -14.90 5.91
N GLU A 145 27.38 -15.22 4.62
CA GLU A 145 26.67 -14.46 3.59
C GLU A 145 25.29 -15.04 3.32
N HIS A 146 24.31 -14.16 3.14
CA HIS A 146 22.96 -14.54 2.72
C HIS A 146 22.39 -13.49 1.77
N GLY A 147 22.22 -13.86 0.50
CA GLY A 147 21.83 -12.92 -0.55
C GLY A 147 22.93 -11.88 -0.79
N ALA A 148 22.60 -10.60 -0.63
CA ALA A 148 23.53 -9.47 -0.74
C ALA A 148 24.01 -8.95 0.62
N GLY A 149 23.76 -9.68 1.72
CA GLY A 149 24.13 -9.24 3.06
C GLY A 149 25.02 -10.22 3.81
N THR A 150 25.72 -9.69 4.82
CA THR A 150 26.60 -10.44 5.73
C THR A 150 26.00 -10.42 7.13
N VAL A 151 26.01 -11.56 7.82
CA VAL A 151 25.54 -11.66 9.20
C VAL A 151 26.52 -10.97 10.13
N VAL A 152 26.04 -9.97 10.86
CA VAL A 152 26.80 -9.17 11.82
C VAL A 152 26.10 -9.14 13.17
N LEU A 153 26.83 -8.82 14.22
CA LEU A 153 26.29 -8.70 15.57
C LEU A 153 26.18 -7.22 15.93
N VAL A 154 24.95 -6.75 16.14
CA VAL A 154 24.63 -5.36 16.49
C VAL A 154 23.96 -5.40 17.86
N GLU A 155 24.59 -4.79 18.86
CA GLU A 155 24.07 -4.71 20.24
C GLU A 155 23.70 -6.09 20.84
N GLY A 156 24.45 -7.15 20.52
CA GLY A 156 24.18 -8.51 21.01
C GLY A 156 23.25 -9.33 20.11
N VAL A 157 22.58 -8.72 19.14
CA VAL A 157 21.59 -9.38 18.27
C VAL A 157 22.17 -9.62 16.87
N LYS A 158 21.93 -10.81 16.31
CA LYS A 158 22.32 -11.12 14.92
C LYS A 158 21.43 -10.35 13.94
N MET A 159 22.05 -9.57 13.07
CA MET A 159 21.40 -8.81 12.00
C MET A 159 22.11 -9.07 10.67
N LEU A 160 21.46 -8.74 9.56
CA LEU A 160 22.07 -8.81 8.24
C LEU A 160 22.44 -7.41 7.76
N ALA A 161 23.73 -7.17 7.53
CA ALA A 161 24.21 -5.94 6.93
C ALA A 161 24.05 -6.02 5.40
N VAL A 162 23.20 -5.18 4.82
CA VAL A 162 22.94 -5.11 3.37
C VAL A 162 23.22 -3.70 2.84
N PRO A 163 23.59 -3.53 1.55
CA PRO A 163 23.73 -2.20 0.98
C PRO A 163 22.43 -1.38 1.09
N LEU A 164 22.54 -0.15 1.58
CA LEU A 164 21.39 0.72 1.90
C LEU A 164 20.46 0.94 0.71
N TRP A 165 21.02 1.16 -0.48
CA TRP A 165 20.23 1.33 -1.71
C TRP A 165 19.40 0.08 -2.06
N ARG A 166 19.87 -1.13 -1.70
CA ARG A 166 19.09 -2.36 -1.89
C ARG A 166 17.92 -2.43 -0.92
N SER A 167 18.10 -1.93 0.31
CA SER A 167 17.00 -1.82 1.27
C SER A 167 15.90 -0.87 0.75
N TYR A 168 16.29 0.29 0.18
CA TYR A 168 15.32 1.18 -0.47
C TYR A 168 14.63 0.53 -1.67
N LEU A 169 15.39 -0.18 -2.52
CA LEU A 169 14.84 -0.96 -3.63
C LEU A 169 13.81 -1.99 -3.14
N ALA A 170 14.08 -2.69 -2.04
CA ALA A 170 13.17 -3.66 -1.44
C ALA A 170 11.82 -3.02 -1.09
N GLY A 171 11.84 -1.86 -0.43
CA GLY A 171 10.64 -1.11 -0.07
C GLY A 171 9.87 -0.64 -1.31
N CYS A 172 10.55 -0.14 -2.34
CA CYS A 172 9.91 0.23 -3.61
C CYS A 172 9.24 -0.97 -4.29
N ILE A 173 9.88 -2.15 -4.30
CA ILE A 173 9.30 -3.39 -4.85
C ILE A 173 8.05 -3.78 -4.08
N LEU A 174 8.12 -3.86 -2.75
CA LEU A 174 6.99 -4.24 -1.89
C LEU A 174 5.82 -3.26 -2.04
N LEU A 175 6.10 -1.98 -2.26
CA LEU A 175 5.11 -0.96 -2.55
C LEU A 175 4.48 -1.16 -3.94
N GLY A 176 5.29 -1.39 -4.97
CA GLY A 176 4.82 -1.54 -6.36
C GLY A 176 3.98 -2.79 -6.59
N ILE A 177 4.21 -3.87 -5.83
CA ILE A 177 3.40 -5.10 -5.92
C ILE A 177 2.05 -4.94 -5.22
N ALA A 178 1.89 -3.99 -4.31
CA ALA A 178 0.67 -3.84 -3.50
C ALA A 178 -0.35 -2.91 -4.21
N PRO A 179 -1.41 -3.43 -4.86
CA PRO A 179 -2.45 -2.58 -5.44
C PRO A 179 -3.34 -1.95 -4.38
N CYS A 180 -3.62 -0.65 -4.51
CA CYS A 180 -4.43 0.10 -3.56
C CYS A 180 -5.89 -0.40 -3.50
N THR A 181 -6.47 -0.42 -2.29
CA THR A 181 -7.84 -0.93 -2.03
C THR A 181 -8.76 0.13 -1.41
N ALA A 182 -8.23 1.08 -0.64
CA ALA A 182 -9.04 2.08 0.05
C ALA A 182 -9.15 3.38 -0.76
N MET A 183 -8.00 3.99 -1.02
CA MET A 183 -7.90 5.37 -1.50
C MET A 183 -8.38 5.51 -2.95
N VAL A 184 -8.36 4.42 -3.71
CA VAL A 184 -8.89 4.36 -5.08
C VAL A 184 -10.35 4.77 -5.20
N LEU A 185 -11.16 4.57 -4.15
CA LEU A 185 -12.55 5.02 -4.14
C LEU A 185 -12.63 6.56 -4.15
N VAL A 186 -11.76 7.21 -3.38
CA VAL A 186 -11.66 8.68 -3.35
C VAL A 186 -11.14 9.20 -4.69
N TRP A 187 -10.13 8.55 -5.26
CA TRP A 187 -9.57 8.93 -6.56
C TRP A 187 -10.57 8.74 -7.71
N GLY A 188 -11.29 7.62 -7.72
CA GLY A 188 -12.36 7.33 -8.68
C GLY A 188 -13.49 8.36 -8.59
N TYR A 189 -13.94 8.67 -7.37
CA TYR A 189 -14.96 9.69 -7.12
C TYR A 189 -14.51 11.08 -7.60
N LEU A 190 -13.31 11.52 -7.20
CA LEU A 190 -12.79 12.84 -7.58
C LEU A 190 -12.56 12.95 -9.09
N ALA A 191 -12.21 11.85 -9.75
CA ALA A 191 -12.10 11.77 -11.20
C ALA A 191 -13.45 11.67 -11.93
N LYS A 192 -14.59 11.62 -11.22
CA LYS A 192 -15.92 11.37 -11.80
C LYS A 192 -15.98 10.06 -12.59
N GLY A 193 -15.36 9.01 -12.05
CA GLY A 193 -15.33 7.68 -12.63
C GLY A 193 -16.51 6.79 -12.21
N ASN A 194 -16.48 5.54 -12.66
CA ASN A 194 -17.43 4.50 -12.31
C ASN A 194 -17.11 3.92 -10.91
N ASP A 195 -17.92 4.29 -9.92
CA ASP A 195 -17.78 3.82 -8.54
C ASP A 195 -17.96 2.30 -8.41
N GLY A 196 -18.87 1.71 -9.19
CA GLY A 196 -19.12 0.27 -9.19
C GLY A 196 -17.90 -0.50 -9.68
N HIS A 197 -17.31 -0.06 -10.80
CA HIS A 197 -16.07 -0.64 -11.31
C HIS A 197 -14.93 -0.52 -10.28
N THR A 198 -14.82 0.63 -9.62
CA THR A 198 -13.79 0.85 -8.58
C THR A 198 -13.96 -0.13 -7.42
N LEU A 199 -15.19 -0.27 -6.89
CA LEU A 199 -15.50 -1.18 -5.78
C LEU A 199 -15.21 -2.65 -6.13
N VAL A 200 -15.52 -3.06 -7.36
CA VAL A 200 -15.22 -4.40 -7.87
C VAL A 200 -13.72 -4.64 -7.90
N MET A 201 -12.96 -3.70 -8.45
CA MET A 201 -11.51 -3.84 -8.52
C MET A 201 -10.86 -3.86 -7.15
N VAL A 202 -11.39 -3.12 -6.17
CA VAL A 202 -10.95 -3.20 -4.77
C VAL A 202 -11.05 -4.63 -4.26
N ALA A 203 -12.17 -5.30 -4.51
CA ALA A 203 -12.38 -6.68 -4.08
C ALA A 203 -11.51 -7.69 -4.83
N ILE A 204 -11.45 -7.60 -6.16
CA ILE A 204 -10.64 -8.52 -6.97
C ILE A 204 -9.16 -8.37 -6.65
N ASN A 205 -8.64 -7.14 -6.55
CA ASN A 205 -7.25 -6.89 -6.19
C ASN A 205 -6.92 -7.41 -4.77
N SER A 206 -7.83 -7.23 -3.81
CA SER A 206 -7.66 -7.74 -2.45
C SER A 206 -7.54 -9.27 -2.41
N LEU A 207 -8.38 -9.97 -3.18
CA LEU A 207 -8.31 -11.42 -3.31
C LEU A 207 -7.05 -11.87 -4.07
N ALA A 208 -6.72 -11.22 -5.18
CA ALA A 208 -5.53 -11.52 -5.97
C ALA A 208 -4.25 -11.34 -5.15
N MET A 209 -4.21 -10.34 -4.26
CA MET A 209 -3.07 -10.07 -3.38
C MET A 209 -2.75 -11.25 -2.45
N LEU A 210 -3.75 -12.00 -1.99
CA LEU A 210 -3.53 -13.20 -1.15
C LEU A 210 -2.66 -14.26 -1.86
N PHE A 211 -2.75 -14.33 -3.19
CA PHE A 211 -2.07 -15.35 -3.99
C PHE A 211 -0.85 -14.81 -4.73
N LEU A 212 -0.86 -13.54 -5.14
CA LEU A 212 0.16 -12.97 -6.03
C LEU A 212 1.21 -12.15 -5.27
N TYR A 213 0.87 -11.52 -4.14
CA TYR A 213 1.79 -10.62 -3.44
C TYR A 213 3.04 -11.35 -2.92
N GLY A 214 2.85 -12.51 -2.28
CA GLY A 214 3.94 -13.33 -1.75
C GLY A 214 4.87 -13.84 -2.86
N PRO A 215 4.36 -14.56 -3.88
CA PRO A 215 5.15 -15.05 -5.01
C PRO A 215 5.90 -13.96 -5.77
N LEU A 216 5.23 -12.86 -6.14
CA LEU A 216 5.87 -11.76 -6.86
C LEU A 216 6.89 -11.03 -5.99
N GLY A 217 6.57 -10.82 -4.71
CA GLY A 217 7.49 -10.22 -3.73
C GLY A 217 8.75 -11.05 -3.60
N GLY A 218 8.61 -12.36 -3.37
CA GLY A 218 9.74 -13.25 -3.25
C GLY A 218 10.56 -13.34 -4.53
N PHE A 219 9.92 -13.39 -5.69
CA PHE A 219 10.60 -13.41 -6.98
C PHE A 219 11.41 -12.13 -7.24
N LEU A 220 10.78 -10.95 -7.13
CA LEU A 220 11.42 -9.67 -7.42
C LEU A 220 12.50 -9.29 -6.40
N LEU A 221 12.28 -9.60 -5.11
CA LEU A 221 13.31 -9.44 -4.08
C LEU A 221 14.49 -10.39 -4.32
N GLY A 222 14.22 -11.62 -4.75
CA GLY A 222 15.25 -12.60 -5.11
C GLY A 222 16.11 -12.14 -6.29
N ILE A 223 15.51 -11.58 -7.34
CA ILE A 223 16.25 -10.95 -8.46
C ILE A 223 17.09 -9.77 -7.95
N GLY A 224 16.56 -9.00 -7.00
CA GLY A 224 17.28 -7.96 -6.27
C GLY A 224 18.39 -8.45 -5.34
N ARG A 225 18.69 -9.77 -5.30
CA ARG A 225 19.62 -10.44 -4.38
C ARG A 225 19.36 -10.12 -2.91
N LEU A 226 18.13 -9.80 -2.54
CA LEU A 226 17.75 -9.61 -1.15
C LEU A 226 17.35 -10.95 -0.53
N PRO A 227 17.55 -11.13 0.79
CA PRO A 227 16.98 -12.25 1.50
C PRO A 227 15.48 -12.34 1.24
N VAL A 228 15.00 -13.52 0.87
CA VAL A 228 13.56 -13.73 0.65
C VAL A 228 12.98 -14.52 1.81
N PRO A 229 12.38 -13.85 2.82
CA PRO A 229 11.79 -14.52 3.97
C PRO A 229 10.37 -14.99 3.64
N TRP A 230 10.24 -16.06 2.85
CA TRP A 230 8.93 -16.61 2.41
C TRP A 230 7.95 -16.86 3.56
N LYS A 231 8.44 -17.41 4.67
CA LYS A 231 7.62 -17.63 5.88
C LYS A 231 7.05 -16.34 6.44
N ALA A 232 7.89 -15.29 6.50
CA ALA A 232 7.45 -13.98 6.95
C ALA A 232 6.49 -13.35 5.93
N LEU A 233 6.77 -13.38 4.63
CA LEU A 233 5.83 -12.89 3.60
C LEU A 233 4.44 -13.51 3.75
N LEU A 234 4.35 -14.83 3.90
CA LEU A 234 3.08 -15.55 4.11
C LEU A 234 2.41 -15.15 5.43
N LEU A 235 3.17 -15.04 6.52
CA LEU A 235 2.66 -14.57 7.81
C LEU A 235 2.09 -13.15 7.69
N SER A 236 2.73 -12.28 6.91
CA SER A 236 2.32 -10.88 6.70
C SER A 236 0.97 -10.84 6.03
N ILE A 237 0.85 -11.54 4.91
CA ILE A 237 -0.38 -11.61 4.12
C ILE A 237 -1.48 -12.25 4.97
N GLY A 238 -1.16 -13.29 5.75
CA GLY A 238 -2.09 -13.92 6.67
C GLY A 238 -2.66 -12.95 7.71
N ILE A 239 -1.79 -12.23 8.42
CA ILE A 239 -2.18 -11.32 9.51
C ILE A 239 -2.82 -10.04 8.98
N TYR A 240 -2.22 -9.41 7.97
CA TYR A 240 -2.64 -8.09 7.51
C TYR A 240 -3.68 -8.12 6.42
N VAL A 241 -3.80 -9.19 5.63
CA VAL A 241 -4.77 -9.25 4.51
C VAL A 241 -5.83 -10.31 4.75
N ALA A 242 -5.43 -11.56 4.99
CA ALA A 242 -6.37 -12.68 5.09
C ALA A 242 -7.26 -12.57 6.34
N LEU A 243 -6.68 -12.24 7.50
CA LEU A 243 -7.42 -12.13 8.75
C LEU A 243 -8.50 -11.02 8.69
N PRO A 244 -8.22 -9.75 8.30
CA PRO A 244 -9.27 -8.75 8.10
C PRO A 244 -10.32 -9.13 7.06
N LEU A 245 -9.91 -9.84 5.99
CA LEU A 245 -10.82 -10.29 4.94
C LEU A 245 -11.81 -11.35 5.46
N VAL A 246 -11.31 -12.38 6.15
CA VAL A 246 -12.13 -13.42 6.76
C VAL A 246 -13.04 -12.82 7.83
N ALA A 247 -12.50 -11.98 8.71
CA ALA A 247 -13.28 -11.28 9.73
C ALA A 247 -14.38 -10.41 9.08
N GLY A 248 -14.04 -9.66 8.03
CA GLY A 248 -14.98 -8.81 7.31
C GLY A 248 -16.12 -9.59 6.65
N PHE A 249 -15.78 -10.71 6.00
CA PHE A 249 -16.75 -11.61 5.37
C PHE A 249 -17.71 -12.22 6.40
N ILE A 250 -17.17 -12.78 7.49
CA ILE A 250 -17.96 -13.40 8.56
C ILE A 250 -18.87 -12.35 9.20
N SER A 251 -18.32 -11.18 9.56
CA SER A 251 -19.09 -10.08 10.16
C SER A 251 -20.23 -9.61 9.26
N ARG A 252 -19.98 -9.40 7.95
CA ARG A 252 -21.03 -9.02 7.00
C ARG A 252 -22.14 -10.07 6.97
N LYS A 253 -21.77 -11.34 6.80
CA LYS A 253 -22.73 -12.45 6.71
C LYS A 253 -23.59 -12.55 7.97
N LEU A 254 -22.97 -12.55 9.15
CA LEU A 254 -23.67 -12.67 10.43
C LEU A 254 -24.58 -11.46 10.71
N ILE A 255 -24.13 -10.23 10.42
CA ILE A 255 -24.92 -9.02 10.68
C ILE A 255 -26.10 -8.94 9.73
N VAL A 256 -25.90 -9.22 8.43
CA VAL A 256 -27.00 -9.17 7.45
C VAL A 256 -28.05 -10.24 7.76
N VAL A 257 -27.64 -11.45 8.17
CA VAL A 257 -28.57 -12.51 8.58
C VAL A 257 -29.35 -12.13 9.85
N LYS A 258 -28.69 -11.52 10.85
CA LYS A 258 -29.32 -11.21 12.15
C LYS A 258 -30.13 -9.91 12.18
N LYS A 259 -29.71 -8.89 11.44
CA LYS A 259 -30.25 -7.51 11.53
C LYS A 259 -30.77 -6.95 10.21
N GLY A 260 -30.62 -7.68 9.11
CA GLY A 260 -31.03 -7.25 7.78
C GLY A 260 -30.05 -6.28 7.11
N LEU A 261 -30.20 -6.15 5.79
CA LEU A 261 -29.33 -5.33 4.93
C LEU A 261 -29.51 -3.82 5.18
N GLU A 262 -30.70 -3.40 5.57
CA GLU A 262 -31.01 -2.00 5.84
C GLU A 262 -30.27 -1.49 7.09
N TRP A 263 -30.27 -2.25 8.18
CA TRP A 263 -29.53 -1.90 9.40
C TRP A 263 -28.02 -1.90 9.14
N PHE A 264 -27.53 -2.86 8.36
CA PHE A 264 -26.13 -2.93 7.94
C PHE A 264 -25.70 -1.64 7.22
N ASN A 265 -26.46 -1.20 6.21
CA ASN A 265 -26.13 -0.03 5.40
C ASN A 265 -26.32 1.30 6.13
N THR A 266 -27.32 1.41 7.01
CA THR A 266 -27.68 2.69 7.65
C THR A 266 -26.96 2.93 8.97
N LYS A 267 -26.77 1.90 9.80
CA LYS A 267 -26.17 2.03 11.13
C LYS A 267 -24.74 1.52 11.17
N PHE A 268 -24.52 0.26 10.76
CA PHE A 268 -23.20 -0.37 10.90
C PHE A 268 -22.12 0.32 10.04
N MET A 269 -22.44 0.62 8.79
CA MET A 269 -21.52 1.34 7.89
C MET A 269 -21.15 2.75 8.37
N HIS A 270 -22.07 3.43 9.05
CA HIS A 270 -21.82 4.77 9.58
C HIS A 270 -20.85 4.74 10.78
N ILE A 271 -20.85 3.66 11.56
CA ILE A 271 -19.91 3.46 12.68
C ILE A 271 -18.52 3.07 12.16
N LEU A 272 -18.44 2.24 11.12
CA LEU A 272 -17.16 1.75 10.61
C LEU A 272 -16.32 2.81 9.88
N THR A 273 -16.97 3.82 9.29
CA THR A 273 -16.27 4.90 8.58
C THR A 273 -15.32 5.70 9.48
N PRO A 274 -15.74 6.27 10.62
CA PRO A 274 -14.83 6.99 11.52
C PRO A 274 -13.76 6.07 12.13
N VAL A 275 -14.06 4.79 12.39
CA VAL A 275 -13.06 3.82 12.88
C VAL A 275 -11.91 3.64 11.88
N THR A 276 -12.24 3.50 10.59
CA THR A 276 -11.24 3.37 9.52
C THR A 276 -10.33 4.60 9.46
N ILE A 277 -10.95 5.78 9.51
CA ILE A 277 -10.25 7.07 9.41
C ILE A 277 -9.31 7.26 10.62
N THR A 278 -9.81 7.02 11.82
CA THR A 278 -9.00 7.13 13.04
C THR A 278 -7.85 6.12 13.01
N ALA A 279 -8.09 4.87 12.62
CA ALA A 279 -7.04 3.85 12.52
C ALA A 279 -5.95 4.23 11.49
N LEU A 280 -6.34 4.78 10.33
CA LEU A 280 -5.41 5.32 9.34
C LEU A 280 -4.57 6.46 9.92
N LEU A 281 -5.20 7.48 10.50
CA LEU A 281 -4.50 8.66 11.03
C LEU A 281 -3.56 8.29 12.18
N VAL A 282 -3.98 7.40 13.08
CA VAL A 282 -3.13 6.87 14.15
C VAL A 282 -1.95 6.10 13.57
N THR A 283 -2.17 5.25 12.57
CA THR A 283 -1.07 4.53 11.89
C THR A 283 -0.06 5.52 11.30
N LEU A 284 -0.51 6.56 10.61
CA LEU A 284 0.37 7.59 10.06
C LEU A 284 1.19 8.30 11.16
N VAL A 285 0.55 8.72 12.25
CA VAL A 285 1.25 9.37 13.37
C VAL A 285 2.31 8.43 13.97
N LEU A 286 1.97 7.15 14.19
CA LEU A 286 2.92 6.16 14.71
C LEU A 286 4.11 5.97 13.77
N LEU A 287 3.86 5.80 12.47
CA LEU A 287 4.92 5.60 11.49
C LEU A 287 5.87 6.81 11.38
N PHE A 288 5.32 8.02 11.34
CA PHE A 288 6.15 9.24 11.30
C PHE A 288 6.84 9.53 12.63
N SER A 289 6.28 9.08 13.76
CA SER A 289 6.96 9.13 15.06
C SER A 289 8.23 8.26 15.06
N PHE A 290 8.14 7.04 14.53
CA PHE A 290 9.28 6.13 14.47
C PHE A 290 10.33 6.53 13.41
N LYS A 291 9.93 7.27 12.38
CA LYS A 291 10.82 7.70 11.29
C LYS A 291 11.22 9.16 11.31
N GLY A 292 10.71 9.94 12.27
CA GLY A 292 10.85 11.40 12.27
C GLY A 292 12.29 11.88 12.29
N GLU A 293 13.16 11.26 13.10
CA GLU A 293 14.58 11.64 13.14
C GLU A 293 15.32 11.34 11.84
N VAL A 294 15.06 10.19 11.20
CA VAL A 294 15.68 9.82 9.92
C VAL A 294 15.24 10.77 8.81
N ILE A 295 13.96 11.14 8.80
CA ILE A 295 13.37 12.09 7.84
C ILE A 295 13.99 13.49 7.99
N LEU A 296 14.19 13.96 9.23
CA LEU A 296 14.76 15.28 9.51
C LEU A 296 16.27 15.36 9.28
N SER A 297 17.00 14.30 9.62
CA SER A 297 18.47 14.25 9.49
C SER A 297 18.93 14.05 8.04
N ASN A 298 18.15 13.34 7.23
CA ASN A 298 18.50 13.00 5.86
C ASN A 298 17.37 13.40 4.87
N PRO A 299 17.07 14.71 4.73
CA PRO A 299 15.99 15.18 3.85
C PRO A 299 16.25 14.82 2.39
N LEU A 300 17.52 14.69 2.03
CA LEU A 300 17.97 14.26 0.73
C LEU A 300 17.47 12.85 0.40
N THR A 301 17.68 11.86 1.27
CA THR A 301 17.18 10.49 1.07
C THR A 301 15.71 10.41 0.66
N ILE A 302 14.86 11.29 1.20
CA ILE A 302 13.44 11.39 0.83
C ILE A 302 13.27 11.68 -0.66
N LEU A 303 13.98 12.68 -1.17
CA LEU A 303 13.88 13.07 -2.58
C LEU A 303 14.39 11.95 -3.50
N TRP A 304 15.42 11.20 -3.10
CA TRP A 304 16.05 10.18 -3.95
C TRP A 304 15.12 8.99 -4.14
N ILE A 305 14.33 8.67 -3.10
CA ILE A 305 13.27 7.65 -3.14
C ILE A 305 12.02 8.21 -3.82
N ALA A 306 11.69 9.48 -3.61
CA ALA A 306 10.51 10.11 -4.18
C ALA A 306 10.54 10.17 -5.72
N ILE A 307 11.70 10.45 -6.32
CA ILE A 307 11.86 10.56 -7.78
C ILE A 307 11.42 9.28 -8.52
N PRO A 308 11.98 8.08 -8.23
CA PRO A 308 11.56 6.86 -8.92
C PRO A 308 10.10 6.51 -8.66
N LEU A 309 9.59 6.76 -7.44
CA LEU A 309 8.17 6.54 -7.13
C LEU A 309 7.26 7.45 -7.94
N PHE A 310 7.59 8.74 -8.04
CA PHE A 310 6.86 9.71 -8.87
C PHE A 310 6.83 9.27 -10.33
N ILE A 311 7.98 8.90 -10.90
CA ILE A 311 8.10 8.47 -12.29
C ILE A 311 7.27 7.21 -12.51
N GLN A 312 7.38 6.22 -11.63
CA GLN A 312 6.62 4.98 -11.73
C GLN A 312 5.11 5.22 -11.66
N THR A 313 4.61 6.03 -10.72
CA THR A 313 3.17 6.33 -10.62
C THR A 313 2.65 7.00 -11.89
N ASN A 314 3.39 7.96 -12.45
CA ASN A 314 3.03 8.61 -13.70
C ASN A 314 3.08 7.64 -14.89
N LEU A 315 4.13 6.80 -14.97
CA LEU A 315 4.28 5.81 -16.04
C LEU A 315 3.08 4.87 -16.07
N ILE A 316 2.71 4.30 -14.92
CA ILE A 316 1.60 3.36 -14.83
C ILE A 316 0.27 4.02 -15.13
N PHE A 317 0.07 5.26 -14.67
CA PHE A 317 -1.10 6.04 -15.06
C PHE A 317 -1.20 6.18 -16.58
N TRP A 318 -0.14 6.66 -17.25
CA TRP A 318 -0.17 6.91 -18.69
C TRP A 318 -0.28 5.63 -19.52
N ILE A 319 0.40 4.55 -19.12
CA ILE A 319 0.24 3.23 -19.76
C ILE A 319 -1.20 2.77 -19.67
N THR A 320 -1.79 2.78 -18.47
CA THR A 320 -3.17 2.30 -18.28
C THR A 320 -4.18 3.17 -19.01
N TYR A 321 -4.04 4.49 -18.92
CA TYR A 321 -4.95 5.45 -19.54
C TYR A 321 -4.85 5.42 -21.07
N GLY A 322 -3.64 5.25 -21.61
CA GLY A 322 -3.40 5.04 -23.03
C GLY A 322 -3.97 3.72 -23.55
N LEU A 323 -3.71 2.62 -22.84
CA LEU A 323 -4.28 1.30 -23.18
C LEU A 323 -5.81 1.30 -23.09
N ALA A 324 -6.38 1.98 -22.10
CA ALA A 324 -7.83 2.15 -21.99
C ALA A 324 -8.42 2.84 -23.22
N ARG A 325 -7.71 3.84 -23.78
CA ARG A 325 -8.11 4.51 -25.01
C ARG A 325 -8.03 3.59 -26.23
N VAL A 326 -6.95 2.81 -26.34
CA VAL A 326 -6.78 1.80 -27.42
C VAL A 326 -7.88 0.73 -27.35
N LEU A 327 -8.27 0.32 -26.14
CA LEU A 327 -9.36 -0.63 -25.89
C LEU A 327 -10.77 -0.02 -26.04
N LYS A 328 -10.86 1.27 -26.41
CA LYS A 328 -12.11 2.03 -26.59
C LYS A 328 -13.01 1.99 -25.36
N LEU A 329 -12.41 2.08 -24.17
CA LEU A 329 -13.16 2.18 -22.91
C LEU A 329 -13.82 3.57 -22.80
N SER A 330 -14.92 3.64 -22.05
CA SER A 330 -15.51 4.93 -21.66
C SER A 330 -14.57 5.68 -20.72
N TYR A 331 -14.66 7.02 -20.66
CA TYR A 331 -13.93 7.79 -19.65
C TYR A 331 -14.20 7.28 -18.22
N GLN A 332 -15.46 6.94 -17.96
CA GLN A 332 -15.93 6.50 -16.65
C GLN A 332 -15.27 5.19 -16.22
N ASP A 333 -14.84 4.33 -17.15
CA ASP A 333 -14.09 3.12 -16.82
C ASP A 333 -12.57 3.32 -16.92
N ALA A 334 -12.11 4.12 -17.89
CA ALA A 334 -10.70 4.40 -18.13
C ALA A 334 -10.04 5.16 -16.97
N ALA A 335 -10.71 6.19 -16.43
CA ALA A 335 -10.16 6.99 -15.34
C ALA A 335 -9.97 6.15 -14.05
N PRO A 336 -10.97 5.39 -13.55
CA PRO A 336 -10.76 4.44 -12.46
C PRO A 336 -9.68 3.41 -12.73
N SER A 337 -9.65 2.81 -13.94
CA SER A 337 -8.61 1.82 -14.30
C SER A 337 -7.21 2.40 -14.09
N ALA A 338 -6.98 3.62 -14.60
CA ALA A 338 -5.69 4.29 -14.47
C ALA A 338 -5.36 4.70 -13.03
N MET A 339 -6.35 5.16 -12.25
CA MET A 339 -6.14 5.50 -10.84
C MET A 339 -5.82 4.27 -9.99
N ILE A 340 -6.52 3.15 -10.22
CA ILE A 340 -6.26 1.88 -9.54
C ILE A 340 -4.88 1.36 -9.92
N GLY A 341 -4.51 1.46 -11.20
CA GLY A 341 -3.17 1.11 -11.69
C GLY A 341 -2.06 1.88 -10.97
N ALA A 342 -2.18 3.20 -10.93
CA ALA A 342 -1.13 4.09 -10.47
C ALA A 342 -0.94 4.09 -8.94
N SER A 343 -2.00 3.83 -8.17
CA SER A 343 -1.99 3.89 -6.71
C SER A 343 -1.45 2.62 -6.04
N ASN A 344 -0.92 2.77 -4.83
CA ASN A 344 -0.31 1.70 -4.06
C ASN A 344 -1.03 1.47 -2.72
N HIS A 345 -0.88 0.25 -2.18
CA HIS A 345 -1.38 -0.11 -0.87
C HIS A 345 -0.25 0.01 0.16
N PHE A 346 -0.15 1.18 0.77
CA PHE A 346 0.92 1.50 1.70
C PHE A 346 0.91 0.63 2.94
N GLU A 347 -0.28 0.36 3.46
CA GLU A 347 -0.50 -0.36 4.71
C GLU A 347 0.16 -1.73 4.67
N VAL A 348 -0.17 -2.53 3.66
CA VAL A 348 0.41 -3.86 3.44
C VAL A 348 1.90 -3.77 3.14
N ALA A 349 2.34 -2.78 2.35
CA ALA A 349 3.75 -2.61 2.01
C ALA A 349 4.62 -2.23 3.22
N ILE A 350 4.14 -1.32 4.06
CA ILE A 350 4.78 -0.90 5.31
C ILE A 350 4.80 -2.08 6.28
N ALA A 351 3.67 -2.74 6.49
CA ALA A 351 3.56 -3.88 7.40
C ALA A 351 4.51 -5.02 7.01
N THR A 352 4.56 -5.34 5.71
CA THR A 352 5.49 -6.31 5.15
C THR A 352 6.93 -5.84 5.36
N SER A 353 7.27 -4.61 4.99
CA SER A 353 8.65 -4.10 5.12
C SER A 353 9.15 -4.09 6.57
N VAL A 354 8.31 -3.65 7.52
CA VAL A 354 8.63 -3.62 8.95
C VAL A 354 8.85 -5.04 9.49
N MET A 355 8.06 -6.00 9.03
CA MET A 355 8.16 -7.38 9.48
C MET A 355 9.33 -8.13 8.84
N LEU A 356 9.65 -7.85 7.56
CA LEU A 356 10.76 -8.50 6.86
C LEU A 356 12.11 -7.91 7.24
N PHE A 357 12.21 -6.58 7.23
CA PHE A 357 13.48 -5.86 7.30
C PHE A 357 13.65 -5.12 8.63
N GLY A 358 12.58 -4.90 9.37
CA GLY A 358 12.58 -4.14 10.62
C GLY A 358 12.04 -2.74 10.45
N LEU A 359 11.56 -2.17 11.56
CA LEU A 359 10.99 -0.83 11.59
C LEU A 359 12.02 0.21 11.17
N SER A 360 13.26 0.11 11.65
CA SER A 360 14.34 1.07 11.37
C SER A 360 14.94 0.96 9.95
N SER A 361 14.61 -0.10 9.20
CA SER A 361 15.17 -0.34 7.87
C SER A 361 14.89 0.75 6.83
N GLY A 362 15.74 0.80 5.80
CA GLY A 362 15.54 1.58 4.59
C GLY A 362 14.30 1.16 3.80
N ALA A 363 13.99 -0.15 3.76
CA ALA A 363 12.78 -0.67 3.12
C ALA A 363 11.51 -0.06 3.74
N ALA A 364 11.41 -0.06 5.07
CA ALA A 364 10.28 0.57 5.76
C ALA A 364 10.22 2.08 5.48
N LEU A 365 11.37 2.78 5.48
CA LEU A 365 11.43 4.20 5.14
C LEU A 365 10.91 4.47 3.72
N ALA A 366 11.30 3.67 2.73
CA ALA A 366 10.86 3.86 1.35
C ALA A 366 9.34 3.72 1.19
N THR A 367 8.72 2.79 1.92
CA THR A 367 7.25 2.65 1.90
C THR A 367 6.52 3.83 2.56
N VAL A 368 7.08 4.42 3.62
CA VAL A 368 6.54 5.64 4.26
C VAL A 368 6.67 6.85 3.34
N ILE A 369 7.80 6.99 2.64
CA ILE A 369 8.01 8.06 1.65
C ILE A 369 7.00 7.93 0.50
N GLY A 370 6.64 6.70 0.10
CA GLY A 370 5.59 6.48 -0.88
C GLY A 370 4.27 7.16 -0.50
N VAL A 371 3.87 7.11 0.78
CA VAL A 371 2.65 7.79 1.26
C VAL A 371 2.74 9.29 1.05
N LEU A 372 3.90 9.89 1.35
CA LEU A 372 4.13 11.33 1.21
C LEU A 372 3.95 11.80 -0.24
N ILE A 373 4.43 11.00 -1.19
CA ILE A 373 4.44 11.35 -2.61
C ILE A 373 3.12 11.02 -3.30
N GLU A 374 2.45 9.93 -2.96
CA GLU A 374 1.29 9.49 -3.72
C GLU A 374 0.11 10.45 -3.61
N VAL A 375 -0.20 10.98 -2.43
CA VAL A 375 -1.35 11.90 -2.26
C VAL A 375 -1.28 13.10 -3.22
N PRO A 376 -0.21 13.91 -3.26
CA PRO A 376 -0.13 15.03 -4.18
C PRO A 376 -0.10 14.59 -5.66
N VAL A 377 0.56 13.48 -5.97
CA VAL A 377 0.63 12.94 -7.35
C VAL A 377 -0.74 12.47 -7.82
N MET A 378 -1.49 11.73 -7.00
CA MET A 378 -2.82 11.26 -7.35
C MET A 378 -3.80 12.43 -7.53
N LEU A 379 -3.73 13.47 -6.69
CA LEU A 379 -4.52 14.69 -6.90
C LEU A 379 -4.14 15.41 -8.20
N MET A 380 -2.87 15.42 -8.57
CA MET A 380 -2.42 15.92 -9.88
C MET A 380 -3.02 15.09 -11.02
N LEU A 381 -2.93 13.76 -10.94
CA LEU A 381 -3.47 12.84 -11.96
C LEU A 381 -5.00 12.95 -12.09
N VAL A 382 -5.72 13.13 -10.98
CA VAL A 382 -7.16 13.39 -10.98
C VAL A 382 -7.49 14.64 -11.79
N ARG A 383 -6.73 15.73 -11.59
CA ARG A 383 -6.92 16.96 -12.39
C ARG A 383 -6.63 16.72 -13.87
N ILE A 384 -5.66 15.88 -14.21
CA ILE A 384 -5.38 15.48 -15.59
C ILE A 384 -6.58 14.74 -16.17
N CYS A 385 -7.08 13.70 -15.50
CA CYS A 385 -8.28 12.96 -15.93
C CYS A 385 -9.47 13.89 -16.20
N LEU A 386 -9.77 14.81 -15.28
CA LEU A 386 -10.87 15.76 -15.44
C LEU A 386 -10.70 16.67 -16.66
N ARG A 387 -9.47 17.03 -17.03
CA ARG A 387 -9.18 17.83 -18.24
C ARG A 387 -9.21 17.01 -19.53
N THR A 388 -8.95 15.71 -19.44
CA THR A 388 -8.85 14.80 -20.61
C THR A 388 -10.11 13.97 -20.85
N GLN A 389 -11.24 14.33 -20.23
CA GLN A 389 -12.54 13.66 -20.46
C GLN A 389 -12.90 13.51 -21.95
N GLY A 390 -12.61 14.55 -22.74
CA GLY A 390 -12.89 14.56 -24.18
C GLY A 390 -12.08 13.56 -25.01
N TRP A 391 -11.03 12.93 -24.47
CA TRP A 391 -10.21 11.96 -25.19
C TRP A 391 -10.90 10.60 -25.40
N PHE A 392 -11.97 10.33 -24.66
CA PHE A 392 -12.71 9.06 -24.66
C PHE A 392 -14.11 9.21 -25.25
N ASN A 393 -14.34 10.28 -26.03
CA ASN A 393 -15.62 10.54 -26.65
C ASN A 393 -15.76 9.63 -27.90
N PRO A 394 -16.79 8.77 -28.00
CA PRO A 394 -16.91 7.79 -29.09
C PRO A 394 -17.14 8.39 -30.49
N ASN A 395 -17.42 9.70 -30.59
CA ASN A 395 -17.69 10.42 -31.84
C ASN A 395 -16.48 11.19 -32.39
N ARG A 396 -15.25 10.80 -32.05
CA ARG A 396 -14.01 11.40 -32.57
C ARG A 396 -13.01 10.36 -33.02
#